data_AF-A0A7W1UNU6-F1
#
_entry.id   AF-A0A7W1UNU6-F1
#
_cell.length_a   1.000
_cell.length_b   1.000
_cell.length_c   1.000
_cell.angle_alpha   90.00
_cell.angle_beta   90.00
_cell.angle_gamma   90.00
#
_symmetry.space_group_name_H-M   'P 1'
#
loop_
_entity.id
_entity.type
_entity.pdbx_description
1 polymer ?
#
loop_
_entity_poly.entity_id
_entity_poly.type
_entity_poly.pdbx_seq_one_letter_code
_entity_poly.pdbx_strand_id
1 'polypeptide(L)'
;MAAVSITCNSLCNGSAMVISVSGGCGGPYTFDWQGGLTPSGEGTDSIFNLCAGNYTVRVTDGCGSFCFCNINVSEPSVLFDYELFNTPASCNGVCDGAAAVDATGGTFPYSYLWTPGGYTNDTV
;
A
#
# COMPACT_ATOMS: atom_id res chain seq x y z
N MET A 1 0.75 6.26 -17.05
CA MET A 1 1.29 6.51 -15.69
C MET A 1 1.42 5.19 -14.96
N ALA A 2 2.27 5.14 -13.94
CA ALA A 2 2.32 4.04 -12.98
C ALA A 2 2.37 4.60 -11.55
N ALA A 3 1.91 3.79 -10.60
CA ALA A 3 1.98 4.10 -9.18
C ALA A 3 2.44 2.87 -8.41
N VAL A 4 3.10 3.13 -7.29
CA VAL A 4 3.44 2.15 -6.27
C VAL A 4 2.52 2.38 -5.09
N SER A 5 1.84 1.32 -4.67
CA SER A 5 0.93 1.32 -3.50
C SER A 5 1.69 1.52 -2.20
N ILE A 6 1.01 2.02 -1.16
CA ILE A 6 1.62 2.15 0.16
C ILE A 6 1.92 0.76 0.75
N THR A 7 2.97 0.64 1.57
CA THR A 7 3.42 -0.68 2.04
C THR A 7 2.70 -1.17 3.30
N CYS A 8 1.95 -0.31 3.99
CA CYS A 8 1.16 -0.68 5.16
C CYS A 8 -0.02 0.29 5.30
N ASN A 9 -1.12 -0.18 5.90
CA ASN A 9 -2.27 0.66 6.19
C ASN A 9 -1.84 1.92 6.96
N SER A 10 -2.35 3.08 6.56
CA SER A 10 -2.02 4.39 7.14
C SER A 10 -0.59 4.92 6.94
N LEU A 11 0.28 4.25 6.15
CA LEU A 11 1.55 4.84 5.73
C LEU A 11 1.39 5.74 4.50
N CYS A 12 2.26 6.73 4.35
CA CYS A 12 2.32 7.60 3.18
C CYS A 12 3.65 7.42 2.45
N ASN A 13 3.92 6.21 1.95
CA ASN A 13 5.16 5.86 1.25
C ASN A 13 4.94 5.36 -0.18
N GLY A 14 3.75 5.60 -0.75
CA GLY A 14 3.48 5.33 -2.15
C GLY A 14 4.19 6.33 -3.06
N SER A 15 4.16 6.04 -4.36
CA SER A 15 4.71 6.93 -5.40
C SER A 15 3.86 6.89 -6.66
N ALA A 16 3.95 7.94 -7.47
CA ALA A 16 3.32 8.00 -8.78
C ALA A 16 4.27 8.65 -9.80
N MET A 17 4.26 8.14 -11.03
CA MET A 17 5.13 8.61 -12.11
C MET A 17 4.42 8.64 -13.48
N VAL A 18 4.76 9.66 -14.28
CA VAL A 18 4.34 9.76 -15.68
C VAL A 18 5.33 9.00 -16.56
N ILE A 19 4.95 7.79 -17.00
CA ILE A 19 5.81 6.92 -17.84
C ILE A 19 6.03 7.50 -19.24
N SER A 20 4.99 8.07 -19.83
CA SER A 20 5.06 8.63 -21.18
C SER A 20 3.99 9.69 -21.37
N VAL A 21 4.36 10.71 -22.13
CA VAL A 21 3.44 11.72 -22.66
C VAL A 21 3.42 11.51 -24.17
N SER A 22 2.25 11.23 -24.73
CA SER A 22 2.06 11.03 -26.18
C SER A 22 1.20 12.15 -26.75
N GLY A 23 1.62 12.72 -27.88
CA GLY A 23 0.96 13.89 -28.48
C GLY A 23 1.55 15.22 -27.98
N GLY A 24 0.94 16.33 -28.40
CA GLY A 24 1.42 17.69 -28.10
C GLY A 24 2.49 18.20 -29.06
N CYS A 25 2.94 19.42 -28.83
CA CYS A 25 3.96 20.09 -29.63
C CYS A 25 5.42 19.71 -29.28
N GLY A 26 5.63 18.85 -28.29
CA GLY A 26 6.94 18.63 -27.68
C GLY A 26 7.20 19.54 -26.46
N GLY A 27 8.38 19.34 -25.86
CA GLY A 27 8.74 19.92 -24.57
C GLY A 27 9.22 21.39 -24.61
N PRO A 28 9.46 22.00 -23.43
CA PRO A 28 9.42 21.38 -22.10
C PRO A 28 8.00 21.14 -21.59
N TYR A 29 7.78 19.99 -20.96
CA TYR A 29 6.51 19.69 -20.28
C TYR A 29 6.55 20.22 -18.85
N THR A 30 5.39 20.67 -18.37
CA THR A 30 5.19 21.06 -16.96
C THR A 30 4.14 20.16 -16.32
N PHE A 31 4.35 19.83 -15.05
CA PHE A 31 3.52 18.91 -14.29
C PHE A 31 2.97 19.63 -13.07
N ASP A 32 1.65 19.58 -12.89
CA ASP A 32 0.94 20.13 -11.75
C ASP A 32 0.11 19.01 -11.13
N TRP A 33 0.56 18.49 -9.98
CA TRP A 33 -0.14 17.40 -9.31
C TRP A 33 -1.19 17.95 -8.34
N GLN A 34 -2.32 17.26 -8.31
CA GLN A 34 -3.48 17.59 -7.50
C GLN A 34 -3.99 16.35 -6.77
N GLY A 35 -4.48 16.54 -5.55
CA GLY A 35 -4.99 15.48 -4.68
C GLY A 35 -3.97 15.07 -3.61
N GLY A 36 -4.35 15.21 -2.34
CA GLY A 36 -3.55 14.78 -1.19
C GLY A 36 -2.66 15.85 -0.54
N LEU A 37 -2.06 15.49 0.61
CA LEU A 37 -1.07 16.28 1.32
C LEU A 37 0.14 16.51 0.40
N THR A 38 0.68 17.73 0.38
CA THR A 38 1.78 18.21 -0.47
C THR A 38 2.88 17.14 -0.65
N PRO A 39 2.91 16.42 -1.79
CA PRO A 39 3.88 15.37 -2.00
C PRO A 39 5.26 15.95 -2.33
N SER A 40 6.30 15.15 -2.12
CA SER A 40 7.64 15.54 -2.57
C SER A 40 7.78 15.27 -4.07
N GLY A 41 8.35 16.23 -4.82
CA GLY A 41 8.52 16.11 -6.27
C GLY A 41 7.49 16.87 -7.12
N GLU A 42 6.65 17.70 -6.47
CA GLU A 42 5.76 18.63 -7.17
C GLU A 42 6.49 19.45 -8.25
N GLY A 43 5.86 19.61 -9.41
CA GLY A 43 6.49 20.23 -10.59
C GLY A 43 7.27 19.27 -11.49
N THR A 44 7.45 18.00 -11.08
CA THR A 44 8.17 16.99 -11.86
C THR A 44 7.26 15.86 -12.35
N ASP A 45 7.80 14.96 -13.16
CA ASP A 45 7.09 13.79 -13.67
C ASP A 45 6.81 12.71 -12.60
N SER A 46 7.36 12.89 -11.39
CA SER A 46 7.35 11.90 -10.32
C SER A 46 7.05 12.53 -8.97
N ILE A 47 6.13 11.93 -8.20
CA ILE A 47 5.81 12.33 -6.83
C ILE A 47 5.94 11.14 -5.87
N PHE A 48 6.35 11.42 -4.64
CA PHE A 48 6.63 10.43 -3.60
C PHE A 48 5.99 10.83 -2.27
N ASN A 49 6.03 9.89 -1.31
CA ASN A 49 5.43 10.02 0.02
C ASN A 49 3.90 10.18 -0.03
N LEU A 50 3.29 9.42 -0.95
CA LEU A 50 1.85 9.47 -1.18
C LEU A 50 1.14 8.57 -0.17
N CYS A 51 0.09 9.08 0.46
CA CYS A 51 -0.88 8.27 1.19
C CYS A 51 -1.81 7.57 0.20
N ALA A 52 -2.61 6.61 0.68
CA ALA A 52 -3.67 6.06 -0.15
C ALA A 52 -4.66 7.14 -0.58
N GLY A 53 -5.00 7.17 -1.87
CA GLY A 53 -5.77 8.26 -2.45
C GLY A 53 -5.79 8.26 -3.97
N ASN A 54 -6.52 9.22 -4.54
CA ASN A 54 -6.55 9.46 -5.97
C ASN A 54 -5.77 10.75 -6.26
N TYR A 55 -4.78 10.64 -7.15
CA TYR A 55 -3.87 11.70 -7.56
C TYR A 55 -4.11 12.02 -9.02
N THR A 56 -4.28 13.29 -9.34
CA THR A 56 -4.48 13.77 -10.71
C THR A 56 -3.32 14.67 -11.08
N VAL A 57 -2.65 14.40 -12.20
CA VAL A 57 -1.65 15.31 -12.75
C VAL A 57 -2.21 16.03 -13.96
N ARG A 58 -2.02 17.35 -13.99
CA ARG A 58 -2.16 18.16 -15.18
C ARG A 58 -0.80 18.28 -15.86
N VAL A 59 -0.71 17.78 -17.09
CA VAL A 59 0.51 17.88 -17.91
C VAL A 59 0.26 18.96 -18.96
N THR A 60 1.14 19.95 -19.04
CA THR A 60 1.07 21.01 -20.07
C THR A 60 2.29 20.93 -20.97
N ASP A 61 2.08 20.96 -22.29
CA ASP A 61 3.14 20.96 -23.29
C ASP A 61 3.76 22.35 -23.53
N GLY A 62 4.80 22.42 -24.36
CA GLY A 62 5.49 23.68 -24.67
C GLY A 62 4.64 24.70 -25.45
N CYS A 63 3.51 24.28 -26.02
CA CYS A 63 2.53 25.15 -26.69
C CYS A 63 1.42 25.66 -25.76
N GLY A 64 1.36 25.18 -24.50
CA GLY A 64 0.31 25.51 -23.55
C GLY A 64 -0.93 24.61 -23.64
N SER A 65 -0.91 23.56 -24.48
CA SER A 65 -1.95 22.53 -24.46
C SER A 65 -1.77 21.64 -23.25
N PHE A 66 -2.87 21.20 -22.62
CA PHE A 66 -2.80 20.37 -21.42
C PHE A 66 -3.73 19.17 -21.48
N CYS A 67 -3.37 18.13 -20.72
CA CYS A 67 -4.20 16.98 -20.46
C CYS A 67 -4.19 16.64 -18.96
N PHE A 68 -5.16 15.86 -18.53
CA PHE A 68 -5.23 15.34 -17.17
C PHE A 68 -5.07 13.83 -17.18
N CYS A 69 -4.37 13.33 -16.18
CA CYS A 69 -4.19 11.91 -15.96
C CYS A 69 -4.46 11.62 -14.47
N ASN A 70 -5.31 10.65 -14.17
CA ASN A 70 -5.62 10.22 -12.80
C ASN A 70 -4.98 8.87 -12.45
N ILE A 71 -4.52 8.73 -11.21
CA ILE A 71 -3.96 7.48 -10.69
C ILE A 71 -4.38 7.24 -9.25
N ASN A 72 -4.68 5.98 -8.94
CA ASN A 72 -4.98 5.57 -7.59
C ASN A 72 -3.75 4.96 -6.94
N VAL A 73 -3.41 5.47 -5.75
CA VAL A 73 -2.49 4.83 -4.82
C VAL A 73 -3.35 4.05 -3.84
N SER A 74 -3.32 2.72 -3.92
CA SER A 74 -4.06 1.84 -3.02
C SER A 74 -3.28 1.59 -1.73
N GLU A 75 -4.02 1.24 -0.67
CA GLU A 75 -3.47 0.64 0.55
C GLU A 75 -3.78 -0.84 0.64
N PRO A 76 -2.91 -1.63 1.30
CA PRO A 76 -3.26 -2.98 1.68
C PRO A 76 -4.46 -2.94 2.62
N SER A 77 -5.30 -3.97 2.57
CA SER A 77 -6.40 -4.12 3.52
C SER A 77 -5.87 -4.11 4.95
N VAL A 78 -6.70 -3.73 5.91
CA VAL A 78 -6.32 -3.76 7.32
C VAL A 78 -5.91 -5.20 7.69
N LEU A 79 -4.80 -5.35 8.44
CA LEU A 79 -4.42 -6.63 8.99
C LEU A 79 -5.48 -7.05 10.00
N PHE A 80 -6.10 -8.21 9.76
CA PHE A 80 -7.19 -8.73 10.56
C PHE A 80 -6.93 -10.20 10.87
N ASP A 81 -7.07 -10.58 12.14
CA ASP A 81 -7.08 -11.98 12.55
C ASP A 81 -8.51 -12.49 12.40
N TYR A 82 -8.75 -13.39 11.44
CA TYR A 82 -10.11 -13.81 11.09
C TYR A 82 -10.59 -14.98 11.95
N GLU A 83 -9.69 -15.89 12.34
CA GLU A 83 -10.08 -17.10 13.05
C GLU A 83 -8.95 -17.66 13.91
N LEU A 84 -9.16 -17.59 15.22
CA LEU A 84 -8.40 -18.34 16.22
C LEU A 84 -9.02 -19.74 16.32
N PHE A 85 -8.36 -20.74 15.76
CA PHE A 85 -8.74 -22.13 15.98
C PHE A 85 -8.09 -22.63 17.26
N ASN A 86 -8.84 -23.36 18.08
CA ASN A 86 -8.27 -24.04 19.23
C ASN A 86 -8.80 -25.46 19.34
N THR A 87 -7.88 -26.40 19.54
CA THR A 87 -8.20 -27.78 19.91
C THR A 87 -7.94 -27.89 21.42
N PRO A 88 -8.97 -28.12 22.24
CA PRO A 88 -8.77 -28.31 23.68
C PRO A 88 -7.95 -29.57 23.94
N ALA A 89 -7.22 -29.58 25.05
CA ALA A 89 -6.52 -30.77 25.51
C ALA A 89 -7.50 -31.94 25.72
N SER A 90 -7.07 -33.16 25.39
CA SER A 90 -7.94 -34.35 25.45
C SER A 90 -8.37 -34.69 26.88
N CYS A 91 -7.59 -34.27 27.88
CA CYS A 91 -7.88 -34.49 29.29
C CYS A 91 -7.14 -33.47 30.18
N ASN A 92 -7.59 -33.33 31.43
CA ASN A 92 -6.92 -32.50 32.42
C ASN A 92 -5.49 -33.01 32.68
N GLY A 93 -4.50 -32.12 32.56
CA GLY A 93 -3.09 -32.44 32.76
C GLY A 93 -2.37 -32.99 31.52
N VAL A 94 -3.06 -33.16 30.39
CA VAL A 94 -2.45 -33.49 29.10
C VAL A 94 -2.17 -32.19 28.32
N CYS A 95 -1.00 -32.08 27.71
CA CYS A 95 -0.58 -30.94 26.91
C CYS A 95 -0.62 -31.28 25.41
N ASP A 96 -1.77 -31.69 24.91
CA ASP A 96 -2.00 -32.09 23.51
C ASP A 96 -3.02 -31.19 22.78
N GLY A 97 -3.40 -30.07 23.39
CA GLY A 97 -4.18 -29.04 22.72
C GLY A 97 -3.35 -28.30 21.66
N ALA A 98 -4.04 -27.59 20.77
CA ALA A 98 -3.42 -26.80 19.72
C ALA A 98 -4.13 -25.45 19.56
N ALA A 99 -3.43 -24.45 19.03
CA ALA A 99 -4.02 -23.19 18.61
C ALA A 99 -3.46 -22.76 17.24
N ALA A 100 -4.29 -22.18 16.38
CA ALA A 100 -3.88 -21.64 15.09
C ALA A 100 -4.51 -20.28 14.84
N VAL A 101 -3.80 -19.44 14.08
CA VAL A 101 -4.24 -18.11 13.63
C VAL A 101 -4.23 -18.10 12.10
N ASP A 102 -5.33 -17.67 11.50
CA ASP A 102 -5.37 -17.35 10.07
C ASP A 102 -5.48 -15.83 9.90
N ALA A 103 -4.33 -15.20 9.64
CA ALA A 103 -4.22 -13.76 9.44
C ALA A 103 -4.53 -13.40 7.98
N THR A 104 -5.42 -12.43 7.79
CA THR A 104 -5.80 -11.91 6.47
C THR A 104 -5.56 -10.40 6.36
N GLY A 105 -5.29 -9.93 5.15
CA GLY A 105 -4.99 -8.52 4.89
C GLY A 105 -3.59 -8.08 5.32
N GLY A 106 -3.33 -6.78 5.41
CA GLY A 106 -2.00 -6.24 5.62
C GLY A 106 -1.02 -6.61 4.49
N THR A 107 0.27 -6.63 4.82
CA THR A 107 1.35 -6.90 3.86
C THR A 107 2.21 -8.06 4.37
N PHE A 108 2.38 -9.08 3.53
CA PHE A 108 3.25 -10.23 3.82
C PHE A 108 4.74 -9.80 3.80
N PRO A 109 5.62 -10.42 4.62
CA PRO A 109 5.42 -11.55 5.54
C PRO A 109 4.85 -11.18 6.92
N TYR A 110 4.05 -12.09 7.50
CA TYR A 110 3.56 -11.98 8.88
C TYR A 110 4.56 -12.55 9.90
N SER A 111 4.50 -12.03 11.13
CA SER A 111 5.26 -12.53 12.27
C SER A 111 4.30 -12.86 13.41
N TYR A 112 4.44 -14.05 13.98
CA TYR A 112 3.60 -14.54 15.07
C TYR A 112 4.39 -14.57 16.38
N LEU A 113 3.71 -14.33 17.49
CA LEU A 113 4.26 -14.47 18.83
C LEU A 113 3.17 -15.02 19.76
N TRP A 114 3.29 -16.29 20.11
CA TRP A 114 2.37 -16.94 21.01
C TRP A 114 2.87 -16.84 22.45
N THR A 115 2.01 -16.40 23.37
CA THR A 115 2.32 -16.43 24.81
C THR A 115 1.44 -17.47 25.51
N PRO A 116 1.98 -18.22 26.48
CA PRO A 116 3.31 -18.10 27.10
C PRO A 116 4.47 -18.82 26.38
N GLY A 117 4.21 -19.62 25.35
CA GLY A 117 5.20 -20.55 24.78
C GLY A 117 6.33 -19.93 23.93
N GLY A 118 6.17 -18.68 23.48
CA GLY A 118 7.15 -17.98 22.64
C GLY A 118 7.25 -18.50 21.21
N TYR A 119 6.29 -19.30 20.74
CA TYR A 119 6.31 -19.84 19.39
C TYR A 119 6.08 -18.74 18.34
N THR A 120 6.62 -18.95 17.14
CA THR A 120 6.61 -17.97 16.04
C THR A 120 5.96 -18.47 14.75
N ASN A 121 5.36 -19.66 14.78
CA ASN A 121 4.57 -20.19 13.67
C ASN A 121 3.12 -19.70 13.74
N ASP A 122 2.38 -19.86 12.66
CA ASP A 122 0.93 -19.65 12.59
C ASP A 122 0.10 -20.65 13.41
N THR A 123 0.70 -21.77 13.81
CA THR A 123 0.08 -22.84 14.62
C THR A 123 1.01 -23.28 15.75
N VAL A 124 0.44 -23.59 16.93
CA VAL A 124 1.14 -24.02 18.15
C VAL A 124 0.46 -25.17 18.86
#